data_AF-A0A8S0PZM1-F1
#
_entry.id   AF-A0A8S0PZM1-F1
#
_cell.length_a   1.000
_cell.length_b   1.000
_cell.length_c   1.000
_cell.angle_alpha   90.00
_cell.angle_beta   90.00
_cell.angle_gamma   90.00
#
_symmetry.space_group_name_H-M   'P 1'
#
loop_
_entity.id
_entity.type
_entity.pdbx_description
1 polymer ?
#
loop_
_entity_poly.entity_id
_entity_poly.type
_entity_poly.pdbx_seq_one_letter_code
_entity_poly.pdbx_strand_id
1 'polypeptide(L)' 'RFKELVEEKFFPIAVRDQKEMEFLRLQQGTMTLVEYERKFEELSRFAPHLVDTKEKRARRFERGFNLIFMT' A
#
# COMPACT_ATOMS: atom_id res chain seq x y z
N ARG A 1 -25.10 -13.69 15.51
CA ARG A 1 -24.14 -14.80 15.74
C ARG A 1 -23.37 -15.25 14.50
N PHE A 2 -23.98 -15.87 13.47
CA PHE A 2 -23.24 -16.25 12.24
C PHE A 2 -22.76 -15.03 11.44
N LYS A 3 -23.64 -14.03 11.27
CA LYS A 3 -23.33 -12.78 10.58
C LYS A 3 -22.17 -12.01 11.22
N GLU A 4 -22.17 -11.90 12.55
CA GLU A 4 -21.08 -11.24 13.30
C GLU A 4 -19.76 -11.99 13.19
N LEU A 5 -19.75 -13.33 13.24
CA LEU A 5 -18.51 -14.12 13.08
C LEU A 5 -17.97 -14.05 11.64
N VAL A 6 -18.86 -13.94 10.65
CA VAL A 6 -18.48 -13.72 9.25
C VAL A 6 -17.97 -12.29 9.08
N GLU A 7 -18.66 -11.29 9.62
CA GLU A 7 -18.19 -9.91 9.60
C GLU A 7 -16.83 -9.81 10.29
N GLU A 8 -16.64 -10.33 11.50
CA GLU A 8 -15.36 -10.27 12.21
C GLU A 8 -14.23 -11.06 11.53
N LYS A 9 -14.52 -12.13 10.78
CA LYS A 9 -13.49 -12.91 10.07
C LYS A 9 -13.18 -12.38 8.67
N PHE A 10 -14.19 -11.91 7.95
CA PHE A 10 -14.07 -11.45 6.57
C PHE A 10 -13.88 -9.94 6.46
N PHE A 11 -14.31 -9.14 7.45
CA PHE A 11 -14.03 -7.70 7.50
C PHE A 11 -12.52 -7.43 7.64
N PRO A 12 -11.74 -8.15 8.46
CA PRO A 12 -10.28 -8.02 8.45
C PRO A 12 -9.64 -8.41 7.11
N ILE A 13 -10.21 -9.40 6.41
CA ILE A 13 -9.75 -9.78 5.06
C ILE A 13 -10.08 -8.67 4.07
N ALA A 14 -11.32 -8.19 4.04
CA ALA A 14 -11.75 -7.11 3.16
C ALA A 14 -10.99 -5.81 3.42
N VAL A 15 -10.69 -5.48 4.68
CA VAL A 15 -9.86 -4.34 5.05
C VAL A 15 -8.43 -4.52 4.55
N ARG A 16 -7.85 -5.72 4.70
CA ARG A 16 -6.51 -6.02 4.15
C ARG A 16 -6.50 -5.90 2.63
N ASP A 17 -7.48 -6.47 1.94
CA ASP A 17 -7.59 -6.42 0.48
C ASP A 17 -7.77 -4.97 0.00
N GLN A 18 -8.59 -4.18 0.70
CA GLN A 18 -8.75 -2.76 0.43
C GLN A 18 -7.43 -2.00 0.60
N LYS A 19 -6.68 -2.28 1.68
CA LYS A 19 -5.38 -1.65 1.94
C LYS A 19 -4.31 -2.07 0.93
N GLU A 20 -4.32 -3.33 0.50
CA GLU A 20 -3.47 -3.80 -0.59
C GLU A 20 -3.83 -3.11 -1.92
N MET A 21 -5.11 -2.95 -2.24
CA MET A 21 -5.53 -2.20 -3.43
C MET A 21 -5.19 -0.71 -3.33
N GLU A 22 -5.23 -0.12 -2.13
CA GLU A 22 -4.74 1.25 -1.88
C GLU A 22 -3.23 1.31 -2.14
N PHE A 23 -2.47 0.34 -1.64
CA PHE A 23 -1.03 0.24 -1.88
C PHE A 23 -0.70 0.10 -3.36
N LEU A 24 -1.44 -0.76 -4.08
CA LEU A 24 -1.29 -1.02 -5.52
C LEU A 24 -1.58 0.21 -6.40
N ARG A 25 -2.42 1.12 -5.92
CA ARG A 25 -2.77 2.38 -6.60
C ARG A 25 -2.04 3.59 -6.05
N LEU A 26 -1.19 3.43 -5.03
CA LEU A 26 -0.45 4.53 -4.43
C LEU A 26 0.45 5.21 -5.47
N GLN A 27 0.19 6.49 -5.68
CA GLN A 27 1.00 7.41 -6.49
C GLN A 27 1.38 8.61 -5.62
N GLN A 28 2.56 9.18 -5.86
CA GLN A 28 3.03 10.38 -5.16
C GLN A 28 2.06 11.54 -5.39
N GLY A 29 1.63 11.76 -6.64
CA GLY A 29 0.71 12.84 -7.00
C GLY A 29 1.27 14.19 -6.54
N THR A 30 0.54 14.86 -5.66
CA THR A 30 0.92 16.15 -5.05
C THR A 30 1.59 16.03 -3.68
N MET A 31 1.80 14.79 -3.18
CA MET A 31 2.46 14.55 -1.90
C MET A 31 3.94 14.94 -1.99
N THR A 32 4.47 15.50 -0.91
CA THR A 32 5.92 15.61 -0.73
C THR A 32 6.54 14.21 -0.69
N LEU A 33 7.84 14.11 -0.98
CA LEU A 33 8.57 12.84 -0.90
C LEU A 33 8.39 12.16 0.48
N VAL A 34 8.45 12.96 1.55
CA VAL A 34 8.31 12.47 2.94
C VAL A 34 6.91 11.91 3.21
N GLU A 35 5.86 12.59 2.73
CA GLU A 35 4.47 12.10 2.86
C GLU A 35 4.24 10.82 2.05
N TYR A 36 4.79 10.77 0.84
CA TYR A 36 4.72 9.58 -0.01
C TYR A 36 5.44 8.39 0.62
N GLU A 37 6.66 8.58 1.11
CA GLU A 37 7.44 7.55 1.79
C GLU A 37 6.71 7.03 3.04
N ARG A 38 6.19 7.93 3.88
CA ARG A 38 5.40 7.53 5.06
C ARG A 38 4.19 6.69 4.67
N LYS A 39 3.45 7.10 3.63
CA LYS A 39 2.27 6.37 3.16
C LYS A 39 2.62 5.03 2.52
N PHE A 40 3.76 4.97 1.82
CA PHE A 40 4.31 3.74 1.26
C PHE A 40 4.64 2.74 2.37
N GLU A 41 5.37 3.18 3.41
CA GLU A 41 5.71 2.35 4.58
C GLU A 41 4.46 1.79 5.26
N GLU A 42 3.48 2.64 5.53
CA GLU A 42 2.22 2.26 6.17
C GLU A 42 1.49 1.17 5.38
N LEU A 43 1.26 1.42 4.09
CA LEU A 43 0.49 0.53 3.23
C LEU A 43 1.25 -0.77 2.90
N SER A 44 2.58 -0.75 2.87
CA SER A 44 3.39 -1.94 2.61
C SER A 44 3.19 -3.05 3.64
N ARG A 45 2.78 -2.70 4.87
CA ARG A 45 2.49 -3.67 5.96
C ARG A 45 1.31 -4.58 5.65
N PHE A 46 0.39 -4.14 4.79
CA PHE A 46 -0.80 -4.90 4.41
C PHE A 46 -0.54 -5.83 3.22
N ALA A 47 0.56 -5.63 2.49
CA ALA A 47 0.91 -6.44 1.32
C ALA A 47 2.41 -6.81 1.31
N PRO A 48 2.90 -7.55 2.33
CA PRO A 48 4.33 -7.83 2.49
C PRO A 48 4.91 -8.60 1.29
N HIS A 49 4.12 -9.43 0.62
CA HIS A 49 4.53 -10.20 -0.56
C HIS A 49 4.88 -9.31 -1.79
N LEU A 50 4.44 -8.05 -1.80
CA LEU A 50 4.77 -7.06 -2.84
C LEU A 50 6.08 -6.32 -2.56
N VAL A 51 6.65 -6.45 -1.35
CA VAL A 51 7.86 -5.74 -0.90
C VAL A 51 8.85 -6.65 -0.15
N ASP A 52 8.70 -7.96 -0.28
CA ASP A 52 9.48 -8.99 0.43
C ASP A 52 10.98 -9.01 0.08
N THR A 53 11.35 -8.32 -0.99
CA THR A 53 12.73 -8.18 -1.49
C THR A 53 13.02 -6.72 -1.74
N LYS A 54 14.29 -6.33 -1.61
CA LYS A 54 14.74 -4.96 -1.88
C LYS A 54 14.36 -4.52 -3.30
N GLU A 55 14.48 -5.43 -4.26
CA GLU A 55 14.17 -5.20 -5.67
C GLU A 55 12.67 -5.00 -5.89
N LYS A 56 11.79 -5.82 -5.28
CA LYS A 56 10.34 -5.59 -5.39
C LYS A 56 9.94 -4.28 -4.73
N ARG A 57 10.51 -3.98 -3.55
CA ARG A 57 10.26 -2.74 -2.81
C ARG A 57 10.64 -1.51 -3.63
N ALA A 58 11.86 -1.48 -4.18
CA ALA A 58 12.35 -0.38 -5.02
C ALA A 58 11.46 -0.20 -6.26
N ARG A 59 11.18 -1.27 -7.01
CA ARG A 59 10.28 -1.19 -8.17
C ARG A 59 8.88 -0.70 -7.83
N ARG A 60 8.34 -1.09 -6.67
CA ARG A 60 7.02 -0.66 -6.22
C ARG A 60 7.02 0.83 -5.87
N PHE A 61 8.09 1.30 -5.20
CA PHE A 61 8.28 2.71 -4.87
C PHE A 61 8.40 3.55 -6.15
N GLU A 62 9.29 3.17 -7.07
CA GLU A 62 9.50 3.85 -8.36
C GLU A 62 8.23 3.92 -9.22
N ARG A 63 7.40 2.88 -9.22
CA ARG A 63 6.13 2.85 -9.98
C ARG A 63 5.11 3.90 -9.53
N GLY A 64 5.09 4.22 -8.24
CA GLY A 64 4.21 5.24 -7.70
C GLY A 64 4.89 6.62 -7.61
N PHE A 65 6.22 6.67 -7.72
CA PHE A 65 7.00 7.89 -7.61
C PHE A 65 6.93 8.71 -8.91
N ASN A 66 6.70 10.01 -8.79
CA ASN A 66 6.60 10.90 -9.94
C ASN A 66 7.93 11.63 -10.16
N LEU A 67 8.72 11.16 -11.12
CA LEU A 67 10.04 11.71 -11.45
C LEU A 67 10.01 13.17 -11.94
N ILE A 68 8.85 13.66 -12.40
CA ILE A 68 8.72 15.00 -13.03
C ILE A 68 8.95 16.14 -12.01
N PHE A 69 8.76 15.90 -10.71
CA PHE A 69 9.02 16.91 -9.67
C PHE A 69 10.48 16.90 -9.17
N MET A 70 11.38 16.13 -9.80
CA MET A 70 12.81 16.07 -9.44
C MET A 70 13.74 16.75 -10.46
N THR A 71 13.20 17.36 -11.53
CA THR A 71 13.92 18.14 -12.56
C THR A 71 13.42 19.57 -12.60
#